data_AF-A0A6V7HXX1-F1
#
_entry.id   AF-A0A6V7HXX1-F1
#
_cell.length_a   1.000
_cell.length_b   1.000
_cell.length_c   1.000
_cell.angle_alpha   90.00
_cell.angle_beta   90.00
_cell.angle_gamma   90.00
#
_symmetry.space_group_name_H-M   'P 1'
#
loop_
_entity.id
_entity.type
_entity.pdbx_description
1 polymer ?
#
loop_
_entity_poly.entity_id
_entity_poly.type
_entity_poly.pdbx_seq_one_letter_code
_entity_poly.pdbx_strand_id
1 'polypeptide(L)'
;VESLTPQLVNAGRIRMSYPDSKAAQEHFENLRQQYAETMQRTRGLCDEATDSADFVRTSEEQMQKHAFLCEEAIAKQHPQKMVDNTAAIARLANRVILVAKQESDNSEDLPFIQRVNQAADVLQHSVTPMVQDAKAVAMNITDGPAISRWRESNRA
;
A
#
# COMPACT_ATOMS: atom_id res chain seq x y z
N VAL A 1 -5.39 -4.83 -19.89
CA VAL A 1 -6.18 -5.09 -18.66
C VAL A 1 -7.58 -5.55 -19.03
N GLU A 2 -8.35 -4.77 -19.79
CA GLU A 2 -9.75 -5.08 -20.16
C GLU A 2 -9.96 -6.47 -20.79
N SER A 3 -9.06 -6.91 -21.67
CA SER A 3 -9.15 -8.24 -22.29
C SER A 3 -8.75 -9.39 -21.35
N LEU A 4 -7.89 -9.13 -20.36
CA LEU A 4 -7.31 -10.14 -19.48
C LEU A 4 -8.16 -10.38 -18.23
N THR A 5 -8.86 -9.36 -17.74
CA THR A 5 -9.79 -9.47 -16.60
C THR A 5 -10.83 -10.58 -16.77
N PRO A 6 -11.62 -10.66 -17.86
CA PRO A 6 -12.61 -11.72 -18.01
C PRO A 6 -11.97 -13.12 -18.15
N GLN A 7 -10.76 -13.20 -18.73
CA GLN A 7 -10.02 -14.46 -18.86
C GLN A 7 -9.57 -15.00 -17.49
N LEU A 8 -9.00 -14.13 -16.64
CA LEU A 8 -8.60 -14.47 -15.29
C LEU A 8 -9.79 -14.93 -14.44
N VAL A 9 -10.92 -14.21 -14.51
CA VAL A 9 -12.16 -14.57 -13.81
C VAL A 9 -12.65 -15.94 -14.26
N ASN A 10 -12.67 -16.20 -15.58
CA ASN A 10 -13.11 -17.47 -16.11
C ASN A 10 -12.19 -18.62 -15.69
N ALA A 11 -10.86 -18.44 -15.74
CA ALA A 11 -9.91 -19.42 -15.27
C ALA A 11 -10.06 -19.72 -13.77
N GLY A 12 -10.35 -18.69 -12.97
CA GLY A 12 -10.68 -18.85 -11.54
C GLY A 12 -11.92 -19.72 -11.34
N ARG A 13 -12.99 -19.49 -12.13
CA ARG A 13 -14.21 -20.30 -12.09
C ARG A 13 -13.95 -21.77 -12.45
N ILE A 14 -13.13 -22.01 -13.48
CA ILE A 14 -12.74 -23.37 -13.88
C ILE A 14 -11.95 -24.05 -12.76
N ARG A 15 -10.96 -23.37 -12.17
CA ARG A 15 -10.19 -23.88 -11.03
C ARG A 15 -11.08 -24.25 -9.84
N MET A 16 -12.08 -23.42 -9.53
CA MET A 16 -13.06 -23.72 -8.46
C MET A 16 -13.92 -24.95 -8.78
N SER A 17 -14.26 -25.17 -10.06
CA SER A 17 -15.06 -26.31 -10.50
C SER A 17 -14.26 -27.61 -10.56
N TYR A 18 -12.93 -27.52 -10.70
CA TYR A 18 -12.01 -28.65 -10.83
C TYR A 18 -10.79 -28.49 -9.91
N PRO A 19 -10.97 -28.55 -8.58
CA PRO A 19 -9.92 -28.20 -7.61
C PRO A 19 -8.67 -29.11 -7.68
N ASP A 20 -8.84 -30.39 -8.07
CA ASP A 20 -7.74 -31.35 -8.18
C ASP A 20 -7.02 -31.31 -9.53
N SER A 21 -7.51 -30.50 -10.48
CA SER A 21 -6.91 -30.38 -11.81
C SER A 21 -5.67 -29.51 -11.77
N LYS A 22 -4.50 -30.15 -11.88
CA LYS A 22 -3.21 -29.45 -12.04
C LYS A 22 -3.20 -28.49 -13.23
N ALA A 23 -3.80 -28.89 -14.35
CA ALA A 23 -3.89 -28.04 -15.53
C ALA A 23 -4.74 -26.77 -15.29
N ALA A 24 -5.85 -26.88 -14.55
CA ALA A 24 -6.67 -25.72 -14.20
C ALA A 24 -5.94 -24.79 -13.22
N GLN A 25 -5.18 -25.36 -12.27
CA GLN A 25 -4.33 -24.61 -11.35
C GLN A 25 -3.24 -23.84 -12.11
N GLU A 26 -2.46 -24.51 -12.97
CA GLU A 26 -1.38 -23.90 -13.76
C GLU A 26 -1.91 -22.82 -14.70
N HIS A 27 -3.03 -23.08 -15.38
CA HIS A 27 -3.64 -22.09 -16.27
C HIS A 27 -4.08 -20.82 -15.51
N PHE A 28 -4.71 -20.98 -14.34
CA PHE A 28 -5.07 -19.86 -13.48
C PHE A 28 -3.84 -19.09 -12.98
N GLU A 29 -2.80 -19.78 -12.51
CA GLU A 29 -1.58 -19.13 -12.03
C GLU A 29 -0.87 -18.33 -13.12
N ASN A 30 -0.79 -18.89 -14.34
CA ASN A 30 -0.23 -18.18 -15.49
C ASN A 30 -0.99 -16.89 -15.81
N LEU A 31 -2.33 -16.95 -15.84
CA LEU A 31 -3.16 -15.76 -16.07
C LEU A 31 -3.07 -14.76 -14.92
N ARG A 32 -2.99 -15.23 -13.66
CA ARG A 32 -2.80 -14.39 -12.49
C ARG A 32 -1.49 -13.61 -12.57
N GLN A 33 -0.41 -14.29 -12.96
CA GLN A 33 0.90 -13.68 -13.13
C GLN A 33 0.90 -12.64 -14.25
N GLN A 34 0.38 -12.99 -15.43
CA GLN A 34 0.25 -12.06 -16.56
C GLN A 34 -0.59 -10.81 -16.19
N TYR A 35 -1.66 -11.01 -15.42
CA TYR A 35 -2.49 -9.89 -14.96
C TYR A 35 -1.74 -8.99 -13.99
N ALA A 36 -1.01 -9.56 -13.03
CA ALA A 36 -0.18 -8.80 -12.10
C ALA A 36 0.89 -7.97 -12.83
N GLU A 37 1.61 -8.56 -13.78
CA GLU A 37 2.62 -7.88 -14.60
C GLU A 37 2.01 -6.77 -15.46
N THR A 38 0.86 -7.03 -16.08
CA THR A 38 0.14 -6.03 -16.88
C THR A 38 -0.28 -4.85 -16.01
N MET A 39 -0.82 -5.11 -14.81
CA MET A 39 -1.20 -4.06 -13.86
C MET A 39 -0.01 -3.26 -13.35
N GLN A 40 1.14 -3.91 -13.11
CA GLN A 40 2.38 -3.23 -12.75
C GLN A 40 2.85 -2.32 -13.89
N ARG A 41 2.82 -2.78 -15.14
CA ARG A 41 3.19 -1.98 -16.31
C ARG A 41 2.26 -0.78 -16.50
N THR A 42 0.94 -1.00 -16.45
CA THR A 42 -0.04 0.10 -16.56
C THR A 42 0.20 1.14 -15.48
N ARG A 43 0.49 0.72 -14.24
CA ARG A 43 0.84 1.64 -13.16
C ARG A 43 2.12 2.44 -13.47
N GLY A 44 3.19 1.80 -13.93
CA GLY A 44 4.43 2.49 -14.28
C GLY A 44 4.19 3.59 -15.33
N LEU A 45 3.40 3.29 -16.36
CA LEU A 45 3.00 4.28 -17.37
C LEU A 45 2.17 5.44 -16.79
N CYS A 46 1.30 5.16 -15.82
CA CYS A 46 0.55 6.22 -15.13
C CYS A 46 1.46 7.08 -14.24
N ASP A 47 2.42 6.47 -13.55
CA ASP A 47 3.39 7.17 -12.70
C ASP A 47 4.27 8.09 -13.57
N GLU A 48 4.76 7.62 -14.72
CA GLU A 48 5.50 8.44 -15.70
C GLU A 48 4.68 9.62 -16.27
N ALA A 49 3.35 9.45 -16.38
CA ALA A 49 2.44 10.46 -16.89
C ALA A 49 1.90 11.41 -15.80
N THR A 50 2.26 11.19 -14.53
CA THR A 50 1.79 11.98 -13.38
C THR A 50 2.95 12.78 -12.81
N ASP A 51 2.70 14.02 -12.39
CA ASP A 51 3.70 14.80 -11.66
C ASP A 51 3.98 14.15 -10.29
N SER A 52 5.24 13.75 -10.06
CA SER A 52 5.65 13.05 -8.85
C SER A 52 5.45 13.89 -7.58
N ALA A 53 5.62 15.21 -7.66
CA ALA A 53 5.42 16.09 -6.49
C ALA A 53 3.93 16.20 -6.12
N ASP A 54 3.05 16.35 -7.11
CA ASP A 54 1.60 16.34 -6.93
C ASP A 54 1.09 14.98 -6.43
N PHE A 55 1.66 13.88 -6.92
CA PHE A 55 1.36 12.53 -6.42
C PHE A 55 1.73 12.38 -4.94
N VAL A 56 2.93 12.81 -4.54
CA VAL A 56 3.39 12.74 -3.15
C VAL A 56 2.52 13.61 -2.24
N ARG A 57 2.22 14.85 -2.65
CA ARG A 57 1.34 15.77 -1.90
C ARG A 57 -0.07 15.19 -1.71
N THR A 58 -0.67 14.69 -2.78
CA THR A 58 -2.01 14.08 -2.71
C THR A 58 -2.01 12.82 -1.84
N SER A 59 -0.93 12.02 -1.92
CA SER A 59 -0.77 10.83 -1.08
C SER A 59 -0.67 11.19 0.41
N GLU A 60 0.04 12.27 0.75
CA GLU A 60 0.12 12.80 2.11
C GLU A 60 -1.26 13.20 2.63
N GLU A 61 -2.04 13.98 1.85
CA GLU A 61 -3.39 14.39 2.22
C GLU A 61 -4.30 13.18 2.49
N GLN A 62 -4.21 12.13 1.68
CA GLN A 62 -4.96 10.90 1.91
C GLN A 62 -4.48 10.13 3.14
N MET A 63 -3.16 10.09 3.40
CA MET A 63 -2.62 9.49 4.63
C MET A 63 -3.12 10.23 5.87
N GLN A 64 -3.13 11.56 5.86
CA GLN A 64 -3.68 12.38 6.95
C GLN A 64 -5.18 12.12 7.15
N LYS A 65 -5.95 12.01 6.06
CA LYS A 65 -7.37 11.63 6.14
C LYS A 65 -7.56 10.25 6.77
N HIS A 66 -6.76 9.25 6.39
CA HIS A 66 -6.83 7.93 7.01
C HIS A 66 -6.41 7.95 8.48
N ALA A 67 -5.43 8.78 8.87
CA ALA A 67 -5.07 8.96 10.27
C ALA A 67 -6.24 9.54 11.09
N PHE A 68 -6.98 10.51 10.54
CA PHE A 68 -8.23 10.99 11.15
C PHE A 68 -9.28 9.87 11.28
N LEU A 69 -9.44 9.04 10.24
CA LEU A 69 -10.37 7.91 10.29
C LEU A 69 -9.96 6.82 11.29
N CYS A 70 -8.66 6.67 11.59
CA CYS A 70 -8.18 5.83 12.69
C CYS A 70 -8.60 6.40 14.06
N GLU A 71 -8.50 7.71 14.26
CA GLU A 71 -8.98 8.37 15.48
C GLU A 71 -10.51 8.20 15.64
N GLU A 72 -11.27 8.35 14.55
CA GLU A 72 -12.71 8.06 14.56
C GLU A 72 -12.99 6.59 14.90
N ALA A 73 -12.17 5.66 14.39
CA ALA A 73 -12.30 4.24 14.70
C ALA A 73 -12.06 3.97 16.19
N ILE A 74 -11.07 4.63 16.81
CA ILE A 74 -10.81 4.56 18.24
C ILE A 74 -12.01 5.12 19.04
N ALA A 75 -12.47 6.32 18.69
CA ALA A 75 -13.58 6.99 19.39
C ALA A 75 -14.89 6.19 19.32
N LYS A 76 -15.15 5.54 18.18
CA LYS A 76 -16.35 4.70 17.93
C LYS A 76 -16.16 3.25 18.35
N GLN A 77 -14.98 2.87 18.86
CA GLN A 77 -14.63 1.49 19.22
C GLN A 77 -14.84 0.49 18.06
N HIS A 78 -14.34 0.83 16.87
CA HIS A 78 -14.39 0.01 15.66
C HIS A 78 -13.00 -0.55 15.25
N PRO A 79 -12.52 -1.66 15.84
CA PRO A 79 -11.21 -2.24 15.55
C PRO A 79 -10.92 -2.54 14.09
N GLN A 80 -11.91 -3.05 13.35
CA GLN A 80 -11.71 -3.35 11.93
C GLN A 80 -11.42 -2.08 11.13
N LYS A 81 -12.06 -0.96 11.45
CA LYS A 81 -11.80 0.33 10.80
C LYS A 81 -10.40 0.87 11.13
N MET A 82 -9.87 0.58 12.32
CA MET A 82 -8.47 0.88 12.63
C MET A 82 -7.54 0.14 11.66
N VAL A 83 -7.72 -1.18 11.52
CA VAL A 83 -6.90 -2.02 10.63
C VAL A 83 -7.00 -1.56 9.17
N ASP A 84 -8.21 -1.30 8.67
CA ASP A 84 -8.44 -0.91 7.28
C ASP A 84 -7.74 0.41 6.93
N ASN A 85 -7.86 1.42 7.81
CA ASN A 85 -7.27 2.74 7.60
C ASN A 85 -5.75 2.71 7.75
N THR A 86 -5.20 2.04 8.76
CA THR A 86 -3.76 1.82 8.89
C THR A 86 -3.18 1.11 7.66
N ALA A 87 -3.85 0.09 7.14
CA ALA A 87 -3.41 -0.60 5.93
C ALA A 87 -3.43 0.33 4.70
N ALA A 88 -4.37 1.27 4.64
CA ALA A 88 -4.38 2.29 3.58
C ALA A 88 -3.19 3.25 3.70
N ILE A 89 -2.87 3.74 4.90
CA ILE A 89 -1.67 4.56 5.15
C ILE A 89 -0.41 3.82 4.71
N ALA A 90 -0.23 2.57 5.16
CA ALA A 90 0.95 1.78 4.81
C ALA A 90 1.08 1.55 3.30
N ARG A 91 -0.03 1.34 2.57
CA ARG A 91 0.00 1.22 1.11
C ARG A 91 0.39 2.52 0.41
N LEU A 92 -0.13 3.66 0.87
CA LEU A 92 0.21 4.97 0.33
C LEU A 92 1.69 5.32 0.61
N ALA A 93 2.18 5.08 1.83
CA ALA A 93 3.59 5.29 2.17
C ALA A 93 4.53 4.45 1.29
N ASN A 94 4.23 3.16 1.12
CA ASN A 94 5.01 2.29 0.22
C ASN A 94 4.96 2.74 -1.25
N ARG A 95 3.86 3.38 -1.67
CA ARG A 95 3.74 3.96 -3.02
C ARG A 95 4.61 5.21 -3.18
N VAL A 96 4.61 6.10 -2.19
CA VAL A 96 5.50 7.27 -2.15
C VAL A 96 6.96 6.85 -2.20
N ILE A 97 7.34 5.82 -1.42
CA ILE A 97 8.71 5.27 -1.44
C ILE A 97 9.09 4.77 -2.83
N LEU A 98 8.18 4.08 -3.53
CA LEU A 98 8.45 3.57 -4.88
C LEU A 98 8.68 4.69 -5.88
N VAL A 99 7.82 5.72 -5.87
CA VAL A 99 7.97 6.90 -6.74
C VAL A 99 9.26 7.65 -6.42
N ALA A 100 9.57 7.86 -5.14
CA ALA A 100 10.81 8.50 -4.71
C ALA A 100 12.06 7.75 -5.21
N LYS A 101 12.08 6.42 -5.12
CA LYS A 101 13.17 5.60 -5.65
C LYS A 101 13.30 5.71 -7.17
N GLN A 102 12.17 5.70 -7.88
CA GLN A 102 12.16 5.90 -9.34
C GLN A 102 12.69 7.28 -9.75
N GLU A 103 12.32 8.36 -9.04
CA GLU A 103 12.86 9.71 -9.28
C GLU A 103 14.37 9.77 -9.02
N SER A 104 14.85 9.13 -7.95
CA SER A 104 16.28 9.01 -7.66
C SER A 104 17.02 8.27 -8.78
N ASP A 105 16.49 7.12 -9.23
CA ASP A 105 17.11 6.28 -10.26
C ASP A 105 17.16 6.97 -11.63
N ASN A 106 16.24 7.90 -11.90
CA ASN A 106 16.17 8.67 -13.14
C ASN A 106 16.97 9.99 -13.11
N SER A 107 17.59 10.33 -11.98
CA SER A 107 18.32 11.59 -11.82
C SER A 107 19.84 11.39 -11.96
N GLU A 108 20.52 12.43 -12.44
CA GLU A 108 21.98 12.52 -12.44
C GLU A 108 22.50 13.48 -11.34
N ASP A 109 21.60 14.18 -10.63
CA ASP A 109 21.96 15.15 -9.57
C ASP A 109 22.20 14.44 -8.23
N LEU A 110 23.47 14.21 -7.89
CA LEU A 110 23.89 13.52 -6.66
C LEU A 110 23.26 14.09 -5.37
N PRO A 111 23.32 15.41 -5.10
CA PRO A 111 22.60 16.02 -3.98
C PRO A 111 21.10 15.70 -3.93
N PHE A 112 20.40 15.70 -5.07
CA PHE A 112 18.99 15.35 -5.13
C PHE A 112 18.77 13.87 -4.75
N ILE A 113 19.51 12.96 -5.39
CA ILE A 113 19.43 11.51 -5.15
C ILE A 113 19.63 11.19 -3.66
N GLN A 114 20.65 11.80 -3.04
CA GLN A 114 20.95 11.58 -1.62
C GLN A 114 19.79 12.03 -0.71
N ARG A 115 19.23 13.22 -0.96
CA ARG A 115 18.11 13.75 -0.16
C ARG A 115 16.85 12.92 -0.31
N VAL A 116 16.50 12.53 -1.55
CA VAL A 116 15.30 11.75 -1.84
C VAL A 116 15.42 10.35 -1.23
N ASN A 117 16.56 9.69 -1.39
CA ASN A 117 16.78 8.36 -0.80
C ASN A 117 16.76 8.41 0.73
N GLN A 118 17.40 9.42 1.34
CA GLN A 118 17.35 9.59 2.79
C GLN A 118 15.91 9.77 3.30
N ALA A 119 15.11 10.61 2.64
CA ALA A 119 13.71 10.81 3.01
C ALA A 119 12.87 9.53 2.83
N ALA A 120 13.07 8.80 1.73
CA ALA A 120 12.41 7.54 1.46
C ALA A 120 12.78 6.47 2.51
N ASP A 121 14.03 6.42 2.93
CA ASP A 121 14.49 5.51 3.99
C ASP A 121 13.83 5.85 5.33
N VAL A 122 13.78 7.13 5.72
CA VAL A 122 13.08 7.54 6.96
C VAL A 122 11.63 7.08 6.94
N LEU A 123 10.91 7.32 5.85
CA LEU A 123 9.53 6.87 5.69
C LEU A 123 9.42 5.34 5.73
N GLN A 124 10.34 4.62 5.08
CA GLN A 124 10.34 3.15 5.07
C GLN A 124 10.52 2.57 6.48
N HIS A 125 11.34 3.21 7.33
CA HIS A 125 11.58 2.77 8.69
C HIS A 125 10.42 3.13 9.65
N SER A 126 9.60 4.13 9.36
CA SER A 126 8.46 4.50 10.21
C SER A 126 7.19 3.65 9.98
N VAL A 127 7.01 3.09 8.77
CA VAL A 127 5.81 2.32 8.42
C VAL A 127 5.61 1.07 9.29
N THR A 128 6.66 0.29 9.53
CA THR A 128 6.52 -1.00 10.25
C THR A 128 6.13 -0.80 11.72
N PRO A 129 6.82 0.06 12.50
CA PRO A 129 6.39 0.38 13.87
C PRO A 129 4.96 0.92 13.93
N MET A 130 4.58 1.84 13.04
CA MET A 130 3.23 2.41 12.98
C MET A 130 2.16 1.31 12.79
N VAL A 131 2.39 0.36 11.88
CA VAL A 131 1.47 -0.77 11.65
C VAL A 131 1.40 -1.69 12.86
N GLN A 132 2.52 -1.94 13.55
CA GLN A 132 2.56 -2.77 14.74
C GLN A 132 1.79 -2.13 15.91
N ASP A 133 1.96 -0.83 16.14
CA ASP A 133 1.24 -0.10 17.17
C ASP A 133 -0.25 -0.02 16.85
N ALA A 134 -0.62 0.22 15.59
CA ALA A 134 -2.02 0.17 15.16
C ALA A 134 -2.66 -1.19 15.39
N LYS A 135 -1.91 -2.28 15.17
CA LYS A 135 -2.36 -3.64 15.49
C LYS A 135 -2.59 -3.80 16.99
N ALA A 136 -1.73 -3.24 17.84
CA ALA A 136 -1.93 -3.25 19.28
C ALA A 136 -3.22 -2.53 19.69
N VAL A 137 -3.50 -1.36 19.10
CA VAL A 137 -4.77 -0.64 19.27
C VAL A 137 -5.95 -1.49 18.78
N ALA A 138 -5.85 -2.15 17.63
CA ALA A 138 -6.94 -3.00 17.13
C ALA A 138 -7.22 -4.23 18.03
N MET A 139 -6.21 -4.77 18.69
CA MET A 139 -6.38 -5.88 19.65
C MET A 139 -7.10 -5.44 20.93
N ASN A 140 -6.88 -4.21 21.38
CA ASN A 140 -7.59 -3.61 22.50
C ASN A 140 -7.82 -2.11 22.25
N ILE A 141 -8.94 -1.77 21.63
CA ILE A 141 -9.22 -0.41 21.16
C ILE A 141 -9.48 0.61 22.26
N THR A 142 -9.55 0.15 23.51
CA THR A 142 -9.69 0.99 24.71
C THR A 142 -8.38 1.15 25.48
N ASP A 143 -7.29 0.50 25.04
CA ASP A 143 -5.97 0.60 25.67
C ASP A 143 -5.34 1.97 25.41
N GLY A 144 -5.45 2.87 26.40
CA GLY A 144 -4.89 4.22 26.36
C GLY A 144 -3.39 4.24 26.03
N PRO A 145 -2.52 3.49 26.73
CA PRO A 145 -1.11 3.35 26.37
C PRO A 145 -0.86 2.91 24.92
N ALA A 146 -1.62 1.94 24.38
CA ALA A 146 -1.46 1.53 22.98
C ALA A 146 -1.86 2.64 22.01
N ILE A 147 -2.95 3.36 22.29
CA ILE A 147 -3.40 4.50 21.48
C ILE A 147 -2.33 5.60 21.46
N SER A 148 -1.73 5.93 22.61
CA SER A 148 -0.67 6.93 22.69
C SER A 148 0.55 6.55 21.86
N ARG A 149 1.02 5.29 21.96
CA ARG A 149 2.14 4.81 21.15
C ARG A 149 1.85 4.89 19.65
N TRP A 150 0.66 4.46 19.22
CA TRP A 150 0.27 4.57 17.81
C TRP A 150 0.23 6.02 17.32
N ARG A 151 -0.27 6.96 18.14
CA ARG A 151 -0.28 8.39 17.78
C ARG A 151 1.13 8.95 17.59
N GLU A 152 2.08 8.51 18.40
CA GLU A 152 3.49 8.88 18.27
C GLU A 152 4.09 8.29 16.98
N SER A 153 3.96 6.98 16.75
CA SER A 153 4.53 6.34 15.57
C SER A 153 3.85 6.75 14.26
N ASN A 154 2.58 7.13 14.28
CA ASN A 154 1.87 7.65 13.11
C ASN A 154 2.27 9.09 12.74
N ARG A 155 2.92 9.83 13.64
CA ARG A 155 3.41 11.21 13.38
C ARG A 155 4.91 11.29 13.08
N ALA A 156 5.62 10.17 13.22
CA ALA A 156 7.06 10.05 13.00
C ALA A 156 7.39 9.88 11.50
#